data_AF-A0A7K2FTL8-F1
#
_entry.id   AF-A0A7K2FTL8-F1
#
_cell.length_a   1.000
_cell.length_b   1.000
_cell.length_c   1.000
_cell.angle_alpha   90.00
_cell.angle_beta   90.00
_cell.angle_gamma   90.00
#
_symmetry.space_group_name_H-M   'P 1'
#
loop_
_entity.id
_entity.type
_entity.pdbx_description
1 polymer ?
#
loop_
_entity_poly.entity_id
_entity_poly.type
_entity_poly.pdbx_seq_one_letter_code
_entity_poly.pdbx_strand_id
1 'polypeptide(L)'
;MSDASASPAESGQPVLSSAQTAVADMRATARWTIGATAAVGGVLLAGVPLAAIGKVHGARDIALAAGGLLLALAGVAWAIWQTGEALSPRFVTLASLDEPGLDDLRARIAAQPRAFLGPFGTSAAELAAACTRHSTVAARLEDLLAREEDPRRRAEATHRLAQARANFAEAAARRRSLLELIHAWEVRNVLRRARLHTLIAAVVVVAGAVLFITATRK
;
A
#
# COMPACT_ATOMS: atom_id res chain seq x y z
N MET A 1 46.01 23.57 -19.97
CA MET A 1 45.39 22.40 -19.33
C MET A 1 44.98 22.79 -17.91
N SER A 2 43.81 23.38 -17.78
CA SER A 2 43.11 23.62 -16.52
C SER A 2 41.63 23.47 -16.84
N ASP A 3 41.05 22.33 -16.47
CA ASP A 3 39.60 22.19 -16.31
C ASP A 3 39.38 21.59 -14.93
N ALA A 4 39.28 22.50 -13.96
CA ALA A 4 38.65 22.26 -12.68
C ALA A 4 37.33 23.02 -12.71
N SER A 5 36.23 22.30 -12.88
CA SER A 5 34.89 22.81 -12.60
C SER A 5 34.09 21.66 -12.01
N ALA A 6 33.99 21.73 -10.69
CA ALA A 6 33.29 20.80 -9.82
C ALA A 6 31.82 20.64 -10.23
N SER A 7 31.35 19.40 -10.24
CA SER A 7 29.91 19.12 -10.10
C SER A 7 29.41 19.67 -8.76
N PRO A 8 28.33 20.46 -8.73
CA PRO A 8 27.67 20.81 -7.48
C PRO A 8 27.00 19.56 -6.90
N ALA A 9 27.16 19.39 -5.59
CA ALA A 9 26.61 18.30 -4.80
C ALA A 9 25.07 18.25 -4.85
N GLU A 10 24.51 17.19 -5.43
CA GLU A 10 23.16 16.70 -5.10
C GLU A 10 23.25 15.88 -3.81
N SER A 11 23.26 16.56 -2.67
CA SER A 11 23.17 15.89 -1.37
C SER A 11 22.17 16.63 -0.47
N GLY A 12 20.96 16.06 -0.32
CA GLY A 12 20.15 16.33 0.88
C GLY A 12 18.62 16.43 0.80
N GLN A 13 17.94 16.16 -0.32
CA GLN A 13 16.46 16.26 -0.36
C GLN A 13 15.80 15.17 -1.23
N PRO A 14 15.39 14.02 -0.67
CA PRO A 14 14.40 13.18 -1.40
C PRO A 14 13.19 12.68 -0.59
N VAL A 15 13.20 12.68 0.75
CA VAL A 15 12.15 11.97 1.52
C VAL A 15 10.96 12.88 1.87
N LEU A 16 11.22 14.14 2.26
CA LEU A 16 10.17 15.11 2.60
C LEU A 16 9.39 15.58 1.36
N SER A 17 10.08 15.79 0.24
CA SER A 17 9.42 16.13 -1.03
C SER A 17 8.58 14.97 -1.57
N SER A 18 9.08 13.73 -1.50
CA SER A 18 8.33 12.54 -1.92
C SER A 18 7.05 12.33 -1.11
N ALA A 19 7.10 12.51 0.22
CA ALA A 19 5.93 12.41 1.08
C ALA A 19 4.90 13.51 0.79
N GLN A 20 5.33 14.74 0.55
CA GLN A 20 4.45 15.87 0.22
C GLN A 20 3.78 15.69 -1.16
N THR A 21 4.52 15.21 -2.16
CA THR A 21 3.98 14.88 -3.49
C THR A 21 2.93 13.75 -3.40
N ALA A 22 3.20 12.70 -2.62
CA ALA A 22 2.23 11.62 -2.40
C ALA A 22 0.92 12.14 -1.74
N VAL A 23 1.02 13.03 -0.76
CA VAL A 23 -0.17 13.65 -0.13
C VAL A 23 -0.95 14.52 -1.13
N ALA A 24 -0.25 15.24 -2.01
CA ALA A 24 -0.89 16.04 -3.05
C ALA A 24 -1.64 15.17 -4.07
N ASP A 25 -1.04 14.07 -4.52
CA ASP A 25 -1.67 13.09 -5.42
C ASP A 25 -2.89 12.45 -4.76
N MET A 26 -2.79 12.04 -3.49
CA MET A 26 -3.93 11.48 -2.75
C MET A 26 -5.10 12.48 -2.67
N ARG A 27 -4.83 13.76 -2.41
CA ARG A 27 -5.87 14.81 -2.40
C ARG A 27 -6.47 15.03 -3.78
N ALA A 28 -5.66 14.96 -4.84
CA ALA A 28 -6.14 15.08 -6.21
C ALA A 28 -7.10 13.92 -6.55
N THR A 29 -6.70 12.68 -6.29
CA THR A 29 -7.53 11.49 -6.51
C THR A 29 -8.82 11.53 -5.67
N ALA A 30 -8.74 11.96 -4.41
CA ALA A 30 -9.93 12.14 -3.55
C ALA A 30 -10.91 13.19 -4.13
N ARG A 31 -10.41 14.33 -4.63
CA ARG A 31 -11.26 15.35 -5.26
C ARG A 31 -11.95 14.82 -6.52
N TRP A 32 -11.24 14.08 -7.35
CA TRP A 32 -11.79 13.50 -8.57
C TRP A 32 -12.85 12.43 -8.30
N THR A 33 -12.62 11.55 -7.31
CA THR A 33 -13.60 10.52 -6.91
C THR A 33 -14.86 11.15 -6.31
N ILE A 34 -14.73 12.14 -5.43
CA ILE A 34 -15.87 12.90 -4.89
C ILE A 34 -16.64 13.59 -6.02
N GLY A 35 -15.92 14.26 -6.95
CA GLY A 35 -16.53 14.93 -8.10
C GLY A 35 -17.29 13.97 -9.02
N ALA A 36 -16.71 12.80 -9.33
CA ALA A 36 -17.37 11.79 -10.16
C ALA A 36 -18.64 11.23 -9.47
N THR A 37 -18.57 11.00 -8.16
CA THR A 37 -19.72 10.53 -7.36
C THR A 37 -20.83 11.57 -7.31
N ALA A 38 -20.48 12.84 -7.11
CA ALA A 38 -21.42 13.95 -7.13
C ALA A 38 -22.07 14.12 -8.51
N ALA A 39 -21.32 13.93 -9.59
CA ALA A 39 -21.85 13.97 -10.95
C ALA A 39 -22.85 12.82 -11.20
N VAL A 40 -22.54 11.59 -10.79
CA VAL A 40 -23.46 10.44 -10.89
C VAL A 40 -24.71 10.68 -10.05
N GLY A 41 -24.56 11.17 -8.82
CA GLY A 41 -25.69 11.55 -7.95
C GLY A 41 -26.54 12.66 -8.58
N GLY A 42 -25.91 13.67 -9.18
CA GLY A 42 -26.58 14.76 -9.88
C GLY A 42 -27.35 14.28 -11.11
N VAL A 43 -26.77 13.39 -11.93
CA VAL A 43 -27.44 12.80 -13.09
C VAL A 43 -28.63 11.94 -12.68
N LEU A 44 -28.53 11.17 -11.59
CA LEU A 44 -29.64 10.39 -11.06
C LEU A 44 -30.76 11.27 -10.50
N LEU A 45 -30.41 12.34 -9.77
CA LEU A 45 -31.37 13.29 -9.22
C LEU A 45 -32.02 14.16 -10.31
N ALA A 46 -31.31 14.49 -11.40
CA ALA A 46 -31.83 15.32 -12.49
C ALA A 46 -32.57 14.51 -13.56
N GLY A 47 -32.14 13.26 -13.83
CA GLY A 47 -32.67 12.44 -14.91
C GLY A 47 -33.94 11.63 -14.56
N VAL A 48 -34.14 11.29 -13.29
CA VAL A 48 -35.23 10.39 -12.87
C VAL A 48 -36.58 11.10 -12.59
N PRO A 49 -36.63 12.32 -12.01
CA PRO A 49 -37.93 12.92 -11.66
C PRO A 49 -38.72 13.45 -12.86
N LEU A 50 -38.07 13.93 -13.94
CA LEU A 50 -38.81 14.61 -15.02
C LEU A 50 -39.50 13.69 -16.03
N ALA A 51 -39.11 12.41 -16.14
CA ALA A 51 -39.71 11.48 -17.10
C ALA A 51 -40.83 10.59 -16.50
N ALA A 52 -40.91 10.48 -15.17
CA ALA A 52 -41.78 9.50 -14.50
C ALA A 52 -43.05 10.09 -13.84
N ILE A 53 -43.16 11.42 -13.74
CA ILE A 53 -44.29 12.11 -13.05
C ILE A 53 -45.67 11.80 -13.68
N GLY A 54 -45.72 11.27 -14.92
CA GLY A 54 -46.98 10.97 -15.60
C GLY A 54 -47.46 9.51 -15.61
N LYS A 55 -46.71 8.52 -15.09
CA LYS A 55 -47.02 7.09 -15.36
C LYS A 55 -47.14 6.15 -14.16
N VAL A 56 -46.73 6.51 -12.95
CA VAL A 56 -46.70 5.57 -11.82
C VAL A 56 -48.02 5.60 -11.02
N HIS A 57 -48.87 4.58 -11.19
CA HIS A 57 -50.15 4.46 -10.50
C HIS A 57 -50.06 3.48 -9.33
N GLY A 58 -49.39 3.89 -8.23
CA GLY A 58 -49.43 3.14 -6.97
C GLY A 58 -48.22 3.34 -6.04
N ALA A 59 -48.48 3.44 -4.74
CA ALA A 59 -47.44 3.60 -3.71
C ALA A 59 -46.40 2.46 -3.70
N ARG A 60 -46.79 1.25 -4.14
CA ARG A 60 -45.90 0.08 -4.22
C ARG A 60 -44.85 0.24 -5.32
N ASP A 61 -45.22 0.77 -6.47
CA ASP A 61 -44.30 0.92 -7.60
C ASP A 61 -43.33 2.08 -7.38
N ILE A 62 -43.78 3.14 -6.68
CA ILE A 62 -42.91 4.22 -6.18
C ILE A 62 -41.89 3.66 -5.17
N ALA A 63 -42.33 2.84 -4.20
CA ALA A 63 -41.44 2.24 -3.21
C ALA A 63 -40.41 1.29 -3.86
N LEU A 64 -40.80 0.52 -4.87
CA LEU A 64 -39.90 -0.36 -5.62
C LEU A 64 -38.90 0.43 -6.47
N ALA A 65 -39.34 1.50 -7.14
CA ALA A 65 -38.47 2.38 -7.90
C ALA A 65 -37.45 3.10 -7.01
N ALA A 66 -37.91 3.65 -5.87
CA ALA A 66 -37.04 4.28 -4.88
C ALA A 66 -36.05 3.27 -4.28
N GLY A 67 -36.50 2.05 -3.97
CA GLY A 67 -35.65 0.96 -3.48
C GLY A 67 -34.57 0.54 -4.48
N GLY A 68 -34.91 0.40 -5.76
CA GLY A 68 -33.94 0.08 -6.82
C GLY A 68 -32.89 1.17 -7.01
N LEU A 69 -33.31 2.44 -6.93
CA LEU A 69 -32.39 3.60 -7.00
C LEU A 69 -31.44 3.64 -5.80
N LEU A 70 -31.95 3.46 -4.58
CA LEU A 70 -31.14 3.43 -3.37
C LEU A 70 -30.14 2.27 -3.39
N LEU A 71 -30.54 1.10 -3.90
CA LEU A 71 -29.67 -0.06 -4.03
C LEU A 71 -28.53 0.20 -5.03
N ALA A 72 -28.84 0.83 -6.17
CA ALA A 72 -27.84 1.23 -7.15
C ALA A 72 -26.85 2.26 -6.56
N LEU A 73 -27.35 3.27 -5.85
CA LEU A 73 -26.51 4.27 -5.16
C LEU A 73 -25.61 3.63 -4.09
N ALA A 74 -26.14 2.68 -3.31
CA ALA A 74 -25.37 1.95 -2.31
C ALA A 74 -24.24 1.12 -2.96
N GLY A 75 -24.50 0.49 -4.11
CA GLY A 75 -23.46 -0.23 -4.88
C GLY A 75 -22.34 0.70 -5.36
N VAL A 76 -22.68 1.90 -5.84
CA VAL A 76 -21.70 2.92 -6.25
C VAL A 76 -20.89 3.41 -5.05
N ALA A 77 -21.55 3.79 -3.94
CA ALA A 77 -20.89 4.24 -2.72
C ALA A 77 -19.93 3.17 -2.15
N TRP A 78 -20.33 1.90 -2.19
CA TRP A 78 -19.50 0.77 -1.78
C TRP A 78 -18.24 0.63 -2.65
N ALA A 79 -18.37 0.76 -3.97
CA ALA A 79 -17.23 0.70 -4.89
C ALA A 79 -16.22 1.84 -4.65
N ILE A 80 -16.73 3.04 -4.35
CA ILE A 80 -15.90 4.20 -4.01
C ILE A 80 -15.16 3.97 -2.68
N TRP A 81 -15.88 3.50 -1.66
CA TRP A 81 -15.29 3.19 -0.35
C TRP A 81 -14.13 2.20 -0.47
N GLN A 82 -14.33 1.13 -1.24
CA GLN A 82 -13.31 0.10 -1.48
C GLN A 82 -12.09 0.63 -2.25
N THR A 83 -12.32 1.54 -3.19
CA THR A 83 -11.21 2.22 -3.89
C THR A 83 -10.45 3.14 -2.93
N GLY A 84 -11.16 3.81 -2.01
CA GLY A 84 -10.57 4.65 -0.97
C GLY A 84 -9.68 3.87 0.00
N GLU A 85 -10.10 2.68 0.44
CA GLU A 85 -9.26 1.82 1.28
C GLU A 85 -7.98 1.38 0.56
N ALA A 86 -8.05 1.10 -0.75
CA ALA A 86 -6.86 0.74 -1.53
C ALA A 86 -5.85 1.89 -1.68
N LEU A 87 -6.30 3.15 -1.53
CA LEU A 87 -5.48 4.35 -1.58
C LEU A 87 -4.88 4.74 -0.22
N SER A 88 -5.28 4.07 0.88
CA SER A 88 -4.73 4.35 2.19
C SER A 88 -3.32 3.75 2.29
N PRO A 89 -2.25 4.56 2.47
CA PRO A 89 -0.90 4.07 2.51
C PRO A 89 -0.71 3.20 3.76
N ARG A 90 -0.66 1.89 3.55
CA ARG A 90 -0.27 0.93 4.58
C ARG A 90 1.25 0.90 4.66
N PHE A 91 1.79 1.24 5.83
CA PHE A 91 3.21 1.11 6.09
C PHE A 91 3.55 -0.38 6.17
N VAL A 92 4.23 -0.89 5.15
CA VAL A 92 4.70 -2.28 5.12
C VAL A 92 5.87 -2.41 6.08
N THR A 93 5.72 -3.28 7.08
CA THR A 93 6.80 -3.62 8.01
C THR A 93 7.01 -5.13 8.05
N LEU A 94 8.07 -5.59 8.70
CA LEU A 94 8.27 -7.01 8.92
C LEU A 94 7.16 -7.64 9.77
N ALA A 95 6.49 -6.86 10.63
CA ALA A 95 5.33 -7.31 11.40
C ALA A 95 4.10 -7.56 10.52
N SER A 96 4.04 -6.96 9.32
CA SER A 96 2.95 -7.22 8.36
C SER A 96 2.93 -8.69 7.92
N LEU A 97 4.04 -9.44 8.02
CA LEU A 97 4.06 -10.88 7.76
C LEU A 97 3.09 -11.69 8.62
N ASP A 98 2.71 -11.18 9.80
CA ASP A 98 1.76 -11.84 10.69
C ASP A 98 0.30 -11.59 10.28
N GLU A 99 0.05 -10.73 9.29
CA GLU A 99 -1.30 -10.53 8.76
C GLU A 99 -1.81 -11.79 8.05
N PRO A 100 -3.10 -12.15 8.23
CA PRO A 100 -3.67 -13.37 7.65
C PRO A 100 -3.68 -13.36 6.11
N GLY A 101 -3.62 -12.18 5.48
CA GLY A 101 -3.49 -12.09 4.02
C GLY A 101 -2.17 -12.67 3.48
N LEU A 102 -1.15 -12.81 4.33
CA LEU A 102 0.20 -13.20 3.93
C LEU A 102 0.56 -14.64 4.35
N ASP A 103 -0.44 -15.46 4.73
CA ASP A 103 -0.21 -16.85 5.15
C ASP A 103 0.52 -17.69 4.10
N ASP A 104 0.21 -17.53 2.79
CA ASP A 104 0.92 -18.25 1.72
C ASP A 104 2.39 -17.80 1.61
N LEU A 105 2.65 -16.49 1.76
CA LEU A 105 4.02 -15.98 1.78
C LEU A 105 4.78 -16.50 3.01
N ARG A 106 4.14 -16.52 4.19
CA ARG A 106 4.72 -17.04 5.42
C ARG A 106 5.05 -18.53 5.29
N ALA A 107 4.15 -19.31 4.70
CA ALA A 107 4.37 -20.73 4.43
C ALA A 107 5.55 -20.97 3.47
N ARG A 108 5.69 -20.16 2.41
CA ARG A 108 6.83 -20.23 1.48
C ARG A 108 8.15 -19.86 2.15
N ILE A 109 8.17 -18.81 2.98
CA ILE A 109 9.35 -18.42 3.76
C ILE A 109 9.73 -19.54 4.74
N ALA A 110 8.76 -20.11 5.44
CA ALA A 110 8.99 -21.23 6.36
C ALA A 110 9.51 -22.48 5.65
N ALA A 111 9.09 -22.74 4.41
CA ALA A 111 9.57 -23.86 3.61
C ALA A 111 11.02 -23.67 3.13
N GLN A 112 11.45 -22.44 2.87
CA GLN A 112 12.79 -22.15 2.31
C GLN A 112 13.45 -20.93 2.98
N PRO A 113 13.68 -20.95 4.30
CA PRO A 113 14.11 -19.76 5.05
C PRO A 113 15.44 -19.20 4.54
N ARG A 114 16.40 -20.07 4.18
CA ARG A 114 17.71 -19.66 3.66
C ARG A 114 17.64 -18.90 2.33
N ALA A 115 16.65 -19.18 1.48
CA ALA A 115 16.51 -18.48 0.20
C ALA A 115 16.09 -17.02 0.41
N PHE A 116 15.26 -16.75 1.42
CA PHE A 116 14.70 -15.42 1.70
C PHE A 116 15.53 -14.64 2.73
N LEU A 117 15.98 -15.31 3.80
CA LEU A 117 16.62 -14.69 4.97
C LEU A 117 18.14 -14.83 4.97
N GLY A 118 18.70 -15.69 4.12
CA GLY A 118 20.14 -15.93 4.04
C GLY A 118 20.70 -16.57 5.32
N PRO A 119 21.92 -16.21 5.74
CA PRO A 119 22.54 -16.75 6.96
C PRO A 119 22.02 -16.10 8.26
N PHE A 120 21.13 -15.12 8.17
CA PHE A 120 20.74 -14.27 9.30
C PHE A 120 19.59 -14.82 10.15
N GLY A 121 19.21 -16.09 9.94
CA GLY A 121 18.22 -16.78 10.76
C GLY A 121 17.17 -17.55 9.97
N THR A 122 16.13 -17.96 10.69
CA THR A 122 14.96 -18.69 10.17
C THR A 122 13.67 -17.88 10.22
N SER A 123 13.69 -16.70 10.84
CA SER A 123 12.54 -15.81 10.97
C SER A 123 12.86 -14.36 10.56
N ALA A 124 11.84 -13.60 10.17
CA ALA A 124 11.98 -12.17 9.88
C ALA A 124 12.41 -11.36 11.11
N ALA A 125 12.01 -11.79 12.31
CA ALA A 125 12.43 -11.20 13.58
C ALA A 125 13.94 -11.37 13.82
N GLU A 126 14.50 -12.54 13.50
CA GLU A 126 15.95 -12.78 13.57
C GLU A 126 16.73 -11.91 12.58
N LEU A 127 16.23 -11.74 11.35
CA LEU A 127 16.84 -10.83 10.38
C LEU A 127 16.82 -9.36 10.86
N ALA A 128 15.71 -8.94 11.48
CA ALA A 128 15.62 -7.61 12.09
C ALA A 128 16.63 -7.45 13.24
N ALA A 129 16.73 -8.46 14.11
CA ALA A 129 17.69 -8.48 15.21
C ALA A 129 19.14 -8.50 14.71
N ALA A 130 19.44 -9.19 13.61
CA ALA A 130 20.75 -9.21 12.97
C ALA A 130 21.12 -7.82 12.43
N CYS A 131 20.20 -7.14 11.74
CA CYS A 131 20.39 -5.76 11.30
C CYS A 131 20.77 -4.84 12.47
N THR A 132 19.97 -4.86 13.54
CA THR A 132 20.22 -4.04 14.74
C THR A 132 21.57 -4.37 15.34
N ARG A 133 21.87 -5.66 15.55
CA ARG A 133 23.13 -6.13 16.14
C ARG A 133 24.35 -5.66 15.34
N HIS A 134 24.36 -5.87 14.02
CA HIS A 134 25.49 -5.46 13.18
C HIS A 134 25.66 -3.94 13.13
N SER A 135 24.57 -3.18 13.13
CA SER A 135 24.64 -1.71 13.21
C SER A 135 25.22 -1.23 14.55
N THR A 136 24.83 -1.85 15.67
CA THR A 136 25.36 -1.51 16.99
C THR A 136 26.84 -1.87 17.12
N VAL A 137 27.25 -3.03 16.59
CA VAL A 137 28.66 -3.45 16.57
C VAL A 137 29.50 -2.48 15.73
N ALA A 138 29.02 -2.08 14.55
CA ALA A 138 29.72 -1.09 13.72
C ALA A 138 29.88 0.25 14.45
N ALA A 139 28.81 0.79 15.04
CA ALA A 139 28.87 2.03 15.81
C ALA A 139 29.84 1.94 17.01
N ARG A 140 29.86 0.81 17.73
CA ARG A 140 30.78 0.61 18.85
C ARG A 140 32.24 0.50 18.39
N LEU A 141 32.49 -0.14 17.25
CA LEU A 141 33.84 -0.24 16.66
C LEU A 141 34.33 1.11 16.15
N GLU A 142 33.45 1.95 15.60
CA GLU A 142 33.76 3.32 15.22
C GLU A 142 34.17 4.17 16.43
N ASP A 143 33.43 4.08 17.53
CA ASP A 143 33.75 4.77 18.78
C ASP A 143 35.10 4.28 19.37
N LEU A 144 35.38 2.98 19.32
CA LEU A 144 36.67 2.43 19.71
C LEU A 144 37.81 2.95 18.82
N LEU A 145 37.63 2.96 17.50
CA LEU A 145 38.62 3.48 16.55
C LEU A 145 38.92 4.97 16.75
N ALA A 146 37.95 5.75 17.21
CA ALA A 146 38.14 7.16 17.51
C ALA A 146 39.07 7.40 18.72
N ARG A 147 39.13 6.45 19.65
CA ARG A 147 39.90 6.55 20.90
C ARG A 147 41.19 5.72 20.92
N GLU A 148 41.37 4.82 19.95
CA GLU A 148 42.51 3.91 19.89
C GLU A 148 43.72 4.55 19.19
N GLU A 149 44.81 4.68 19.94
CA GLU A 149 46.09 5.25 19.49
C GLU A 149 47.08 4.18 19.02
N ASP A 150 46.95 2.93 19.48
CA ASP A 150 47.83 1.82 19.09
C ASP A 150 47.60 1.42 17.62
N PRO A 151 48.62 1.54 16.73
CA PRO A 151 48.50 1.21 15.31
C PRO A 151 48.06 -0.24 15.03
N ARG A 152 48.48 -1.21 15.85
CA ARG A 152 48.15 -2.62 15.65
C ARG A 152 46.69 -2.89 15.99
N ARG A 153 46.22 -2.39 17.13
CA ARG A 153 44.82 -2.51 17.55
C ARG A 153 43.88 -1.73 16.63
N ARG A 154 44.32 -0.58 16.13
CA ARG A 154 43.60 0.22 15.14
C ARG A 154 43.45 -0.52 13.82
N ALA A 155 44.50 -1.19 13.33
CA ALA A 155 44.41 -2.00 12.11
C ALA A 155 43.42 -3.17 12.27
N GLU A 156 43.47 -3.88 13.40
CA GLU A 156 42.53 -4.97 13.69
C GLU A 156 41.08 -4.48 13.82
N ALA A 157 40.84 -3.39 14.56
CA ALA A 157 39.52 -2.79 14.71
C ALA A 157 38.96 -2.29 13.37
N THR A 158 39.80 -1.75 12.49
CA THR A 158 39.41 -1.32 11.14
C THR A 158 38.96 -2.52 10.29
N HIS A 159 39.69 -3.63 10.35
CA HIS A 159 39.30 -4.86 9.65
C HIS A 159 37.96 -5.40 10.16
N ARG A 160 37.76 -5.45 11.49
CA ARG A 160 36.50 -5.88 12.10
C ARG A 160 35.33 -4.94 11.76
N LEU A 161 35.58 -3.63 11.69
CA LEU A 161 34.58 -2.65 11.28
C LEU A 161 34.15 -2.86 9.82
N ALA A 162 35.10 -3.11 8.92
CA ALA A 162 34.80 -3.39 7.52
C ALA A 162 33.91 -4.63 7.38
N GLN A 163 34.21 -5.70 8.11
CA GLN A 163 33.37 -6.91 8.15
C GLN A 163 31.98 -6.63 8.74
N ALA A 164 31.89 -5.89 9.85
CA ALA A 164 30.61 -5.54 10.47
C ALA A 164 29.72 -4.72 9.51
N ARG A 165 30.31 -3.77 8.78
CA ARG A 165 29.61 -2.96 7.77
C ARG A 165 29.16 -3.80 6.58
N ALA A 166 29.98 -4.72 6.10
CA ALA A 166 29.62 -5.64 5.02
C ALA A 166 28.43 -6.53 5.42
N ASN A 167 28.48 -7.14 6.62
CA ASN A 167 27.40 -7.96 7.15
C ASN A 167 26.10 -7.16 7.34
N PHE A 168 26.20 -5.92 7.84
CA PHE A 168 25.04 -5.03 7.93
C PHE A 168 24.44 -4.71 6.57
N ALA A 169 25.27 -4.38 5.57
CA ALA A 169 24.81 -4.06 4.23
C ALA A 169 24.08 -5.25 3.58
N GLU A 170 24.59 -6.46 3.77
CA GLU A 170 23.95 -7.68 3.27
C GLU A 170 22.60 -7.94 3.97
N ALA A 171 22.56 -7.88 5.31
CA ALA A 171 21.31 -8.05 6.06
C ALA A 171 20.27 -6.98 5.69
N ALA A 172 20.70 -5.73 5.51
CA ALA A 172 19.83 -4.62 5.10
C ALA A 172 19.31 -4.78 3.66
N ALA A 173 20.12 -5.31 2.74
CA ALA A 173 19.68 -5.63 1.38
C ALA A 173 18.59 -6.71 1.41
N ARG A 174 18.80 -7.80 2.17
CA ARG A 174 17.81 -8.86 2.34
C ARG A 174 16.50 -8.36 2.95
N ARG A 175 16.59 -7.51 3.97
CA ARG A 175 15.41 -6.87 4.57
C ARG A 175 14.63 -6.05 3.53
N ARG A 176 15.30 -5.28 2.68
CA ARG A 176 14.64 -4.50 1.62
C ARG A 176 13.95 -5.39 0.60
N SER A 177 14.62 -6.43 0.08
CA SER A 177 14.01 -7.37 -0.85
C SER A 177 12.79 -8.08 -0.25
N LEU A 178 12.84 -8.39 1.04
CA LEU A 178 11.72 -9.01 1.74
C LEU A 178 10.55 -8.03 1.95
N LEU A 179 10.81 -6.76 2.24
CA LEU A 179 9.79 -5.71 2.29
C LEU A 179 9.14 -5.47 0.92
N GLU A 180 9.94 -5.47 -0.15
CA GLU A 180 9.43 -5.38 -1.54
C GLU A 180 8.51 -6.56 -1.87
N LEU A 181 8.89 -7.78 -1.44
CA LEU A 181 8.07 -8.97 -1.64
C LEU A 181 6.77 -8.91 -0.83
N ILE A 182 6.82 -8.49 0.43
CA ILE A 182 5.61 -8.29 1.26
C ILE A 182 4.70 -7.27 0.58
N HIS A 183 5.26 -6.14 0.13
CA HIS A 183 4.49 -5.09 -0.54
C HIS A 183 3.82 -5.62 -1.82
N ALA A 184 4.54 -6.36 -2.66
CA ALA A 184 3.97 -6.96 -3.87
C ALA A 184 2.81 -7.92 -3.57
N TRP A 185 2.94 -8.73 -2.52
CA TRP A 185 1.88 -9.64 -2.08
C TRP A 185 0.67 -8.89 -1.49
N GLU A 186 0.91 -7.85 -0.71
CA GLU A 186 -0.15 -7.03 -0.15
C GLU A 186 -0.95 -6.32 -1.27
N VAL A 187 -0.27 -5.73 -2.25
CA VAL A 187 -0.90 -5.14 -3.44
C VAL A 187 -1.73 -6.18 -4.19
N ARG A 188 -1.21 -7.40 -4.38
CA ARG A 188 -1.96 -8.48 -5.03
C ARG A 188 -3.23 -8.85 -4.27
N ASN A 189 -3.17 -8.92 -2.94
CA ASN A 189 -4.32 -9.23 -2.09
C ASN A 189 -5.36 -8.10 -2.09
N VAL A 190 -4.92 -6.85 -2.02
CA VAL A 190 -5.78 -5.67 -2.16
C VAL A 190 -6.48 -5.70 -3.52
N LEU A 191 -5.76 -5.96 -4.61
CA LEU A 191 -6.34 -6.03 -5.95
C LEU A 191 -7.36 -7.18 -6.08
N ARG A 192 -7.07 -8.35 -5.48
CA ARG A 192 -8.01 -9.49 -5.50
C ARG A 192 -9.30 -9.16 -4.74
N ARG A 193 -9.20 -8.50 -3.58
CA ARG A 193 -10.36 -8.03 -2.81
C ARG A 193 -11.13 -6.95 -3.56
N ALA A 194 -10.44 -5.96 -4.12
CA ALA A 194 -11.04 -4.91 -4.92
C ALA A 194 -11.83 -5.47 -6.10
N ARG A 195 -11.27 -6.41 -6.87
CA ARG A 195 -11.97 -7.10 -7.97
C ARG A 195 -13.24 -7.80 -7.50
N LEU A 196 -13.19 -8.51 -6.37
CA LEU A 196 -14.37 -9.17 -5.81
C LEU A 196 -15.45 -8.14 -5.45
N HIS A 197 -15.07 -7.05 -4.78
CA HIS A 197 -16.00 -5.99 -4.43
C HIS A 197 -16.57 -5.26 -5.65
N THR A 198 -15.78 -5.03 -6.70
CA THR A 198 -16.27 -4.46 -7.95
C THR A 198 -17.28 -5.38 -8.64
N LEU A 199 -17.03 -6.69 -8.64
CA LEU A 199 -18.00 -7.68 -9.18
C LEU A 199 -19.31 -7.67 -8.38
N ILE A 200 -19.22 -7.68 -7.04
CA ILE A 200 -20.40 -7.61 -6.17
C ILE A 200 -21.17 -6.30 -6.42
N ALA A 201 -20.47 -5.16 -6.46
CA ALA A 201 -21.08 -3.86 -6.73
C ALA A 201 -21.78 -3.85 -8.11
N ALA A 202 -21.16 -4.41 -9.15
CA ALA A 202 -21.76 -4.53 -10.47
C ALA A 202 -23.05 -5.37 -10.44
N VAL A 203 -23.05 -6.51 -9.74
CA VAL A 203 -24.23 -7.35 -9.56
C VAL A 203 -25.35 -6.59 -8.84
N VAL A 204 -25.02 -5.85 -7.78
CA VAL A 204 -25.98 -5.05 -7.01
C VAL A 204 -26.59 -3.94 -7.88
N VAL A 205 -25.78 -3.26 -8.68
CA VAL A 205 -26.26 -2.21 -9.60
C VAL A 205 -27.18 -2.80 -10.68
N VAL A 206 -26.81 -3.93 -11.29
CA VAL A 206 -27.65 -4.60 -12.29
C VAL A 206 -28.98 -5.05 -11.67
N ALA A 207 -28.95 -5.63 -10.48
CA ALA A 207 -30.16 -6.03 -9.76
C ALA A 207 -31.08 -4.82 -9.46
N GLY A 208 -30.51 -3.70 -8.99
CA GLY A 208 -31.25 -2.46 -8.72
C GLY A 208 -31.87 -1.87 -10.00
N ALA A 209 -31.12 -1.85 -11.10
CA ALA A 209 -31.59 -1.37 -12.40
C ALA A 209 -32.73 -2.23 -12.96
N VAL A 210 -32.59 -3.56 -12.90
CA VAL A 210 -33.65 -4.51 -13.31
C VAL A 210 -34.90 -4.27 -12.49
N LEU A 211 -34.78 -4.15 -11.16
CA LEU A 211 -35.91 -3.88 -10.28
C LEU A 211 -36.63 -2.58 -10.66
N PHE A 212 -35.88 -1.49 -10.85
CA PHE A 212 -36.42 -0.19 -11.27
C PHE A 212 -37.17 -0.27 -12.60
N ILE A 213 -36.59 -0.92 -13.61
CA ILE A 213 -37.22 -1.08 -14.93
C ILE A 213 -38.49 -1.92 -14.83
N THR A 214 -38.49 -3.00 -14.05
CA THR A 214 -39.70 -3.83 -13.88
C THR A 214 -40.82 -3.09 -13.15
N ALA A 215 -40.48 -2.20 -12.21
CA ALA A 215 -41.46 -1.39 -11.49
C ALA A 215 -42.05 -0.26 -12.35
N THR A 216 -41.30 0.25 -13.33
CA THR A 216 -41.71 1.37 -14.20
C THR A 216 -42.35 0.94 -15.52
N ARG A 217 -42.29 -0.35 -15.88
CA ARG A 217 -42.89 -0.91 -17.11
C ARG A 217 -44.33 -1.43 -16.94
N LYS A 218 -44.92 -1.38 -15.75
CA LYS A 218 -46.34 -1.67 -15.52
C LYS A 218 -47.15 -0.38 -15.51
#